data_AF-A0A950INI3-F1
#
_entry.id   AF-A0A950INI3-F1
#
_cell.length_a   1.000
_cell.length_b   1.000
_cell.length_c   1.000
_cell.angle_alpha   90.00
_cell.angle_beta   90.00
_cell.angle_gamma   90.00
#
_symmetry.space_group_name_H-M   'P 1'
#
loop_
_entity.id
_entity.type
_entity.pdbx_description
1 polymer ?
#
loop_
_entity_poly.entity_id
_entity_poly.type
_entity_poly.pdbx_seq_one_letter_code
_entity_poly.pdbx_strand_id
1 'polypeptide(L)'
;MGFTDKELGMDRKITRRDFMNGAAMAITTAALSRGTALLGQAPAPIQEPQNRPGYDPPALHGMRGSHEGAYEVAHSLRDGGFWRNAGQPIETGESYDLVVVGGGISGLSSARFFREAAGKQARLLILENHDDFGGHAKRNEFEVDGTFLLGYGGTYSIESPAPYSSVAKRVVRELGIDVSSYASHNNDALYRSLGLKQKIFFDHETFGADRLVTSPYSRWGITEPDPSGKNWDEFATQAPLSAKAVADVKRLYTLDEDLYPGLTSDQKKAKLARTSYAAYLLKEVKADPQVVALLQAHPQPLYGLGIDAVS
;
A
#
# COMPACT_ATOMS: atom_id res chain seq x y z
N MET A 1 -15.65 49.71 -10.64
CA MET A 1 -14.21 49.70 -10.34
C MET A 1 -13.73 48.28 -10.59
N GLY A 2 -12.78 48.09 -11.51
CA GLY A 2 -12.19 46.79 -11.80
C GLY A 2 -10.93 46.59 -10.98
N PHE A 3 -10.69 45.37 -10.51
CA PHE A 3 -9.49 44.98 -9.81
C PHE A 3 -8.31 44.82 -10.79
N THR A 4 -7.10 45.03 -10.29
CA THR A 4 -5.84 44.87 -11.02
C THR A 4 -5.35 43.42 -11.03
N ASP A 5 -4.52 43.02 -12.01
CA ASP A 5 -3.97 41.65 -12.13
C ASP A 5 -3.25 41.15 -10.87
N LYS A 6 -2.71 42.07 -10.07
CA LYS A 6 -2.08 41.79 -8.77
C LYS A 6 -3.11 41.47 -7.67
N GLU A 7 -4.24 42.19 -7.66
CA GLU A 7 -5.36 41.91 -6.73
C GLU A 7 -6.09 40.62 -7.12
N LEU A 8 -6.06 40.29 -8.41
CA LEU A 8 -6.49 38.99 -8.96
C LEU A 8 -5.47 37.88 -8.73
N GLY A 9 -4.32 38.12 -8.08
CA GLY A 9 -3.35 37.09 -7.75
C GLY A 9 -2.77 36.33 -8.93
N MET A 10 -2.77 36.93 -10.13
CA MET A 10 -2.17 36.39 -11.35
C MET A 10 -0.64 36.31 -11.26
N ASP A 11 -0.05 36.92 -10.25
CA ASP A 11 1.36 36.85 -9.85
C ASP A 11 1.66 35.71 -8.85
N ARG A 12 0.64 35.03 -8.33
CA ARG A 12 0.80 33.91 -7.38
C ARG A 12 0.99 32.60 -8.12
N LYS A 13 2.13 31.95 -7.88
CA LYS A 13 2.42 30.62 -8.42
C LYS A 13 1.57 29.56 -7.74
N ILE A 14 0.84 28.80 -8.55
CA ILE A 14 0.38 27.46 -8.20
C ILE A 14 1.46 26.53 -8.75
N THR A 15 2.07 25.69 -7.93
CA THR A 15 3.01 24.67 -8.42
C THR A 15 2.25 23.71 -9.32
N ARG A 16 2.42 23.84 -10.64
CA ARG A 16 1.62 23.15 -11.66
C ARG A 16 2.49 22.20 -12.47
N ARG A 17 2.06 20.94 -12.53
CA ARG A 17 2.60 19.94 -13.45
C ARG A 17 1.81 19.97 -14.75
N ASP A 18 2.31 20.69 -15.75
CA ASP A 18 1.83 20.52 -17.12
C ASP A 18 2.45 19.25 -17.70
N PHE A 19 1.77 18.11 -17.54
CA PHE A 19 2.24 16.79 -17.99
C PHE A 19 2.39 16.69 -19.53
N MET A 20 2.01 17.72 -20.29
CA MET A 20 2.16 17.76 -21.75
C MET A 20 3.60 17.97 -22.24
N ASN A 21 4.58 18.27 -21.37
CA ASN A 21 5.96 18.55 -21.80
C ASN A 21 7.05 17.61 -21.25
N GLY A 22 6.75 16.68 -20.34
CA GLY A 22 7.76 15.82 -19.71
C GLY A 22 8.44 14.84 -20.66
N ALA A 23 7.69 14.25 -21.61
CA ALA A 23 8.27 13.36 -22.62
C ALA A 23 8.90 14.13 -23.81
N ALA A 24 8.45 15.35 -24.09
CA ALA A 24 8.96 16.17 -25.18
C ALA A 24 10.28 16.88 -24.81
N MET A 25 10.46 17.28 -23.55
CA MET A 25 11.66 18.00 -23.07
C MET A 25 12.93 17.15 -23.09
N ALA A 26 12.83 15.82 -22.96
CA ALA A 26 13.96 14.91 -23.07
C ALA A 26 14.53 14.83 -24.50
N ILE A 27 13.74 15.20 -25.52
CA ILE A 27 14.17 15.16 -26.93
C ILE A 27 14.79 16.51 -27.35
N THR A 28 14.31 17.63 -26.78
CA THR A 28 14.75 18.98 -27.20
C THR A 28 16.11 19.40 -26.61
N THR A 29 16.53 18.84 -25.47
CA THR A 29 17.80 19.22 -24.82
C THR A 29 19.04 18.76 -25.59
N ALA A 30 18.91 17.84 -26.54
CA ALA A 30 20.01 17.40 -27.40
C ALA A 30 20.29 18.37 -28.58
N ALA A 31 19.40 19.30 -28.91
CA ALA A 31 19.45 20.05 -30.17
C ALA A 31 19.87 21.53 -30.08
N LEU A 32 19.93 22.15 -28.89
CA LEU A 32 20.09 23.60 -28.75
C LEU A 32 21.40 24.08 -28.11
N SER A 33 22.42 23.23 -27.98
CA SER A 33 23.71 23.59 -27.38
C SER A 33 24.63 24.45 -28.26
N ARG A 34 24.11 25.19 -29.25
CA ARG A 34 24.90 26.17 -30.03
C ARG A 34 24.07 27.39 -30.43
N GLY A 35 24.25 28.50 -29.71
CA GLY A 35 24.17 29.83 -30.32
C GLY A 35 23.41 30.89 -29.54
N THR A 36 24.17 31.93 -29.19
CA THR A 36 23.79 33.33 -28.95
C THR A 36 23.29 33.75 -27.57
N ALA A 37 23.94 34.81 -27.10
CA ALA A 37 23.83 35.46 -25.83
C ALA A 37 23.02 36.76 -25.94
N LEU A 38 22.64 37.27 -24.75
CA LEU A 38 22.22 38.65 -24.41
C LEU A 38 20.82 39.09 -24.86
N LEU A 39 19.90 39.19 -23.89
CA LEU A 39 19.01 40.34 -23.63
C LEU A 39 18.12 40.05 -22.40
N GLY A 40 18.12 40.95 -21.40
CA GLY A 40 17.11 41.07 -20.33
C GLY A 40 17.02 39.90 -19.33
N GLN A 41 17.57 40.07 -18.13
CA GLN A 41 17.27 39.17 -17.00
C GLN A 41 15.84 39.43 -16.51
N ALA A 42 14.87 38.79 -17.17
CA ALA A 42 13.61 38.45 -16.51
C ALA A 42 13.95 37.62 -15.25
N PRO A 43 13.24 37.78 -14.12
CA PRO A 43 13.45 36.92 -12.96
C PRO A 43 13.37 35.47 -13.43
N ALA A 44 14.42 34.70 -13.15
CA ALA A 44 14.49 33.31 -13.56
C ALA A 44 13.17 32.62 -13.17
N PRO A 45 12.46 31.99 -14.11
CA PRO A 45 11.23 31.29 -13.77
C PRO A 45 11.58 30.31 -12.65
N ILE A 46 11.00 30.50 -11.46
CA ILE A 46 11.12 29.51 -10.37
C ILE A 46 10.79 28.17 -11.00
N GLN A 47 11.83 27.35 -11.13
CA GLN A 47 11.73 26.06 -11.76
C GLN A 47 10.91 25.21 -10.79
N GLU A 48 9.71 24.86 -11.24
CA GLU A 48 8.86 23.88 -10.57
C GLU A 48 9.72 22.70 -10.10
N PRO A 49 9.52 22.16 -8.89
CA PRO A 49 10.38 21.09 -8.35
C PRO A 49 10.66 19.99 -9.36
N GLN A 50 9.62 19.56 -10.09
CA GLN A 50 9.68 18.53 -11.12
C GLN A 50 10.55 18.84 -12.33
N ASN A 51 10.81 20.11 -12.60
CA ASN A 51 11.62 20.54 -13.74
C ASN A 51 13.11 20.62 -13.37
N ARG A 52 13.48 20.43 -12.10
CA ARG A 52 14.87 20.53 -11.65
C ARG A 52 15.68 19.31 -12.13
N PRO A 53 16.93 19.50 -12.56
CA PRO A 53 17.83 18.37 -12.83
C PRO A 53 17.90 17.43 -11.63
N GLY A 54 17.76 16.12 -11.87
CA GLY A 54 17.77 15.10 -10.81
C GLY A 54 16.47 15.00 -10.00
N TYR A 55 15.36 15.57 -10.46
CA TYR A 55 14.06 15.33 -9.84
C TYR A 55 13.59 13.89 -10.09
N ASP A 56 13.75 13.05 -9.08
CA ASP A 56 13.31 11.66 -9.10
C ASP A 56 12.81 11.24 -7.71
N PRO A 57 11.55 11.58 -7.35
CA PRO A 57 11.00 11.27 -6.03
C PRO A 57 11.07 9.79 -5.63
N PRO A 58 10.94 8.80 -6.56
CA PRO A 58 11.21 7.39 -6.27
C PRO A 58 12.61 7.07 -5.74
N ALA A 59 13.63 7.82 -6.14
CA ALA A 59 15.02 7.63 -5.68
C ALA A 59 15.29 8.24 -4.29
N LEU A 60 14.35 8.99 -3.73
CA LEU A 60 14.50 9.60 -2.41
C LEU A 60 14.33 8.56 -1.30
N HIS A 61 15.22 8.60 -0.32
CA HIS A 61 15.22 7.69 0.83
C HIS A 61 14.47 8.27 2.05
N GLY A 62 14.22 7.43 3.07
CA GLY A 62 13.54 7.81 4.31
C GLY A 62 12.05 7.44 4.36
N MET A 63 11.32 7.96 5.35
CA MET A 63 9.87 7.76 5.46
C MET A 63 9.15 8.67 4.47
N ARG A 64 8.81 8.11 3.31
CA ARG A 64 8.32 8.89 2.17
C ARG A 64 6.81 8.88 2.00
N GLY A 65 6.01 8.25 2.86
CA GLY A 65 4.54 8.14 2.77
C GLY A 65 3.81 9.49 2.79
N SER A 66 2.89 9.72 3.73
CA SER A 66 2.45 11.09 4.03
C SER A 66 3.61 11.82 4.72
N HIS A 67 4.50 12.42 3.92
CA HIS A 67 5.68 13.11 4.40
C HIS A 67 5.34 14.53 4.88
N GLU A 68 6.31 15.18 5.54
CA GLU A 68 6.20 16.60 5.88
C GLU A 68 5.89 17.43 4.62
N GLY A 69 4.87 18.26 4.69
CA GLY A 69 4.24 19.01 3.60
C GLY A 69 2.93 18.41 3.08
N ALA A 70 2.74 17.08 3.17
CA ALA A 70 1.57 16.41 2.59
C ALA A 70 0.33 16.41 3.50
N TYR A 71 0.49 16.43 4.82
CA TYR A 71 -0.62 16.26 5.79
C TYR A 71 -0.99 17.54 6.55
N GLU A 72 -0.14 18.56 6.52
CA GLU A 72 -0.21 19.76 7.34
C GLU A 72 -1.41 20.62 6.97
N VAL A 73 -1.73 20.70 5.68
CA VAL A 73 -2.91 21.44 5.21
C VAL A 73 -4.19 20.80 5.74
N ALA A 74 -4.29 19.47 5.72
CA ALA A 74 -5.44 18.74 6.24
C ALA A 74 -5.57 18.90 7.77
N HIS A 75 -4.45 18.80 8.51
CA HIS A 75 -4.45 19.06 9.95
C HIS A 75 -4.80 20.51 10.27
N SER A 76 -4.25 21.48 9.54
CA SER A 76 -4.58 22.89 9.68
C SER A 76 -6.07 23.16 9.41
N LEU A 77 -6.70 22.43 8.47
CA LEU A 77 -8.14 22.52 8.23
C LEU A 77 -8.94 21.97 9.41
N ARG A 78 -8.59 20.76 9.90
CA ARG A 78 -9.20 20.14 11.09
C ARG A 78 -9.13 21.07 12.31
N ASP A 79 -7.98 21.71 12.50
CA ASP A 79 -7.69 22.55 13.66
C ASP A 79 -8.21 24.00 13.50
N GLY A 80 -8.93 24.30 12.41
CA GLY A 80 -9.46 25.64 12.11
C GLY A 80 -8.38 26.70 11.83
N GLY A 81 -7.12 26.30 11.69
CA GLY A 81 -5.99 27.15 11.34
C GLY A 81 -5.97 27.56 9.87
N PHE A 82 -6.50 26.71 8.98
CA PHE A 82 -6.36 26.89 7.54
C PHE A 82 -6.93 28.23 7.08
N TRP A 83 -8.20 28.50 7.36
CA TRP A 83 -8.87 29.73 6.88
C TRP A 83 -8.33 31.02 7.52
N ARG A 84 -7.59 30.93 8.63
CA ARG A 84 -6.90 32.10 9.22
C ARG A 84 -5.65 32.51 8.43
N ASN A 85 -5.01 31.53 7.78
CA ASN A 85 -3.73 31.71 7.08
C ASN A 85 -3.87 31.58 5.56
N ALA A 86 -4.95 30.96 5.09
CA ALA A 86 -5.27 30.85 3.68
C ALA A 86 -5.50 32.26 3.13
N GLY A 87 -4.85 32.57 2.00
CA GLY A 87 -5.18 33.77 1.25
C GLY A 87 -6.61 33.72 0.72
N GLN A 88 -7.09 34.85 0.21
CA GLN A 88 -8.37 34.88 -0.50
C GLN A 88 -8.30 33.94 -1.72
N PRO A 89 -9.34 33.11 -1.97
CA PRO A 89 -9.46 32.37 -3.21
C PRO A 89 -9.38 33.32 -4.39
N ILE A 90 -8.62 32.92 -5.40
CA ILE A 90 -8.40 33.67 -6.62
C ILE A 90 -9.14 32.96 -7.74
N GLU A 91 -9.92 33.72 -8.49
CA GLU A 91 -10.53 33.23 -9.73
C GLU A 91 -9.42 33.02 -10.76
N THR A 92 -9.21 31.76 -11.15
CA THR A 92 -8.14 31.42 -12.11
C THR A 92 -8.58 31.61 -13.56
N GLY A 93 -9.89 31.74 -13.82
CA GLY A 93 -10.45 31.80 -15.16
C GLY A 93 -10.37 30.46 -15.91
N GLU A 94 -9.95 29.40 -15.23
CA GLU A 94 -9.80 28.08 -15.81
C GLU A 94 -11.08 27.26 -15.70
N SER A 95 -11.33 26.47 -16.74
CA SER A 95 -12.45 25.53 -16.76
C SER A 95 -11.94 24.16 -17.16
N TYR A 96 -12.38 23.15 -16.43
CA TYR A 96 -12.01 21.77 -16.60
C TYR A 96 -13.30 20.93 -16.68
N ASP A 97 -13.32 19.98 -17.60
CA ASP A 97 -14.41 19.01 -17.75
C ASP A 97 -14.41 18.00 -16.59
N LEU A 98 -13.25 17.78 -15.96
CA LEU A 98 -13.10 16.96 -14.76
C LEU A 98 -11.96 17.47 -13.88
N VAL A 99 -12.22 17.56 -12.58
CA VAL A 99 -11.22 17.75 -11.53
C VAL A 99 -11.13 16.46 -10.70
N VAL A 100 -9.93 15.92 -10.54
CA VAL A 100 -9.64 14.75 -9.72
C VAL A 100 -8.75 15.17 -8.56
N VAL A 101 -9.17 14.86 -7.33
CA VAL A 101 -8.36 15.07 -6.13
C VAL A 101 -7.75 13.74 -5.71
N GLY A 102 -6.42 13.65 -5.80
CA GLY A 102 -5.61 12.46 -5.61
C GLY A 102 -5.12 11.86 -6.92
N GLY A 103 -3.80 11.75 -7.08
CA GLY A 103 -3.09 11.14 -8.21
C GLY A 103 -2.75 9.66 -8.00
N GLY A 104 -3.46 8.96 -7.11
CA GLY A 104 -3.32 7.50 -6.93
C GLY A 104 -3.98 6.68 -8.04
N ILE A 105 -3.91 5.34 -7.94
CA ILE A 105 -4.52 4.41 -8.92
C ILE A 105 -5.98 4.79 -9.24
N SER A 106 -6.79 5.08 -8.21
CA SER A 106 -8.21 5.43 -8.39
C SER A 106 -8.41 6.75 -9.15
N GLY A 107 -7.61 7.78 -8.84
CA GLY A 107 -7.70 9.08 -9.48
C GLY A 107 -7.20 9.04 -10.93
N LEU A 108 -6.05 8.40 -11.16
CA LEU A 108 -5.52 8.19 -12.50
C LEU A 108 -6.46 7.34 -13.37
N SER A 109 -7.06 6.29 -12.80
CA SER A 109 -8.06 5.47 -13.51
C SER A 109 -9.31 6.29 -13.86
N SER A 110 -9.81 7.12 -12.93
CA SER A 110 -10.96 8.01 -13.16
C SER A 110 -10.67 9.00 -14.28
N ALA A 111 -9.51 9.67 -14.23
CA ALA A 111 -9.07 10.60 -15.27
C ALA A 111 -8.97 9.90 -16.64
N ARG A 112 -8.39 8.69 -16.68
CA ARG A 112 -8.22 7.90 -17.90
C ARG A 112 -9.56 7.48 -18.49
N PHE A 113 -10.49 6.94 -17.69
CA PHE A 113 -11.81 6.51 -18.18
C PHE A 113 -12.67 7.69 -18.61
N PHE A 114 -12.62 8.81 -17.88
CA PHE A 114 -13.31 10.03 -18.29
C PHE A 114 -12.77 10.53 -19.63
N ARG A 115 -11.44 10.57 -19.80
CA ARG A 115 -10.80 10.98 -21.05
C ARG A 115 -11.19 10.10 -22.23
N GLU A 116 -11.31 8.78 -22.02
CA GLU A 116 -11.79 7.85 -23.04
C GLU A 116 -13.23 8.17 -23.46
N ALA A 117 -14.11 8.46 -22.51
CA ALA A 117 -15.52 8.75 -22.79
C ALA A 117 -15.76 10.16 -23.38
N ALA A 118 -15.10 11.18 -22.83
CA ALA A 118 -15.29 12.59 -23.19
C ALA A 118 -14.46 13.02 -24.42
N GLY A 119 -13.45 12.23 -24.80
CA GLY A 119 -12.58 12.49 -25.94
C GLY A 119 -11.30 13.27 -25.61
N LYS A 120 -10.37 13.28 -26.57
CA LYS A 120 -9.01 13.81 -26.37
C LYS A 120 -8.95 15.30 -26.05
N GLN A 121 -9.99 16.07 -26.40
CA GLN A 121 -10.04 17.51 -26.18
C GLN A 121 -10.50 17.92 -24.77
N ALA A 122 -10.94 16.97 -23.93
CA ALA A 122 -11.37 17.28 -22.58
C ALA A 122 -10.25 17.99 -21.77
N ARG A 123 -10.59 18.84 -20.82
CA ARG A 123 -9.63 19.48 -19.92
C ARG A 123 -9.75 18.82 -18.56
N LEU A 124 -8.67 18.20 -18.11
CA LEU A 124 -8.64 17.45 -16.85
C LEU A 124 -7.61 18.09 -15.94
N LEU A 125 -7.99 18.35 -14.69
CA LEU A 125 -7.08 18.77 -13.62
C LEU A 125 -6.95 17.61 -12.62
N ILE A 126 -5.73 17.19 -12.33
CA ILE A 126 -5.44 16.22 -11.27
C ILE A 126 -4.63 16.94 -10.20
N LEU A 127 -5.12 16.93 -8.96
CA LEU A 127 -4.48 17.52 -7.80
C LEU A 127 -3.85 16.41 -6.97
N GLU A 128 -2.54 16.43 -6.82
CA GLU A 128 -1.77 15.48 -5.99
C GLU A 128 -0.91 16.29 -5.02
N ASN A 129 -0.99 15.96 -3.74
CA ASN A 129 -0.26 16.65 -2.67
C ASN A 129 1.10 16.00 -2.38
N HIS A 130 1.37 14.82 -2.93
CA HIS A 130 2.69 14.20 -2.91
C HIS A 130 3.57 14.71 -4.04
N ASP A 131 4.87 14.52 -3.89
CA ASP A 131 5.87 14.84 -4.91
C ASP A 131 5.88 13.87 -6.11
N ASP A 132 5.13 12.77 -6.04
CA ASP A 132 4.89 11.88 -7.17
C ASP A 132 3.46 11.34 -7.20
N PHE A 133 3.06 10.81 -8.36
CA PHE A 133 1.78 10.12 -8.54
C PHE A 133 1.84 8.65 -8.09
N GLY A 134 0.69 7.99 -8.07
CA GLY A 134 0.56 6.56 -7.75
C GLY A 134 0.00 6.29 -6.36
N GLY A 135 0.05 7.28 -5.46
CA GLY A 135 -0.47 7.14 -4.09
C GLY A 135 0.21 5.97 -3.36
N HIS A 136 -0.56 5.06 -2.78
CA HIS A 136 -0.03 3.84 -2.16
C HIS A 136 0.78 2.95 -3.11
N ALA A 137 0.54 3.04 -4.42
CA ALA A 137 1.21 2.22 -5.44
C ALA A 137 2.40 2.91 -6.11
N LYS A 138 2.95 3.94 -5.49
CA LYS A 138 4.23 4.50 -5.93
C LYS A 138 5.36 3.48 -5.79
N ARG A 139 6.44 3.68 -6.55
CA ARG A 139 7.63 2.84 -6.47
C ARG A 139 8.71 3.52 -5.63
N ASN A 140 9.57 2.71 -5.02
CA ASN A 140 10.77 3.15 -4.33
C ASN A 140 11.99 2.57 -5.05
N GLU A 141 13.05 3.34 -5.19
CA GLU A 141 14.26 2.94 -5.89
C GLU A 141 15.45 2.95 -4.92
N PHE A 142 16.26 1.91 -5.00
CA PHE A 142 17.45 1.76 -4.17
C PHE A 142 18.63 1.33 -5.02
N GLU A 143 19.82 1.78 -4.64
CA GLU A 143 21.08 1.24 -5.15
C GLU A 143 21.81 0.57 -3.97
N VAL A 144 22.04 -0.73 -4.07
CA VAL A 144 22.73 -1.52 -3.05
C VAL A 144 23.87 -2.26 -3.72
N ASP A 145 25.11 -1.94 -3.32
CA ASP A 145 26.33 -2.54 -3.87
C ASP A 145 26.39 -2.53 -5.41
N GLY A 146 25.98 -1.42 -6.02
CA GLY A 146 25.92 -1.26 -7.49
C GLY A 146 24.75 -1.97 -8.17
N THR A 147 23.82 -2.53 -7.40
CA THR A 147 22.60 -3.17 -7.89
C THR A 147 21.39 -2.25 -7.70
N PHE A 148 20.68 -1.96 -8.78
CA PHE A 148 19.39 -1.27 -8.72
C PHE A 148 18.30 -2.22 -8.19
N LEU A 149 17.59 -1.80 -7.16
CA LEU A 149 16.46 -2.52 -6.58
C LEU A 149 15.21 -1.64 -6.67
N LEU A 150 14.13 -2.26 -7.15
CA LEU A 150 12.81 -1.64 -7.19
C LEU A 150 11.95 -2.19 -6.06
N GLY A 151 11.45 -1.30 -5.20
CA GLY A 151 10.52 -1.59 -4.13
C GLY A 151 9.15 -0.95 -4.35
N TYR A 152 8.18 -1.37 -3.53
CA TYR A 152 6.84 -0.79 -3.48
C TYR A 152 6.76 0.29 -2.40
N GLY A 153 5.96 1.33 -2.63
CA GLY A 153 5.66 2.37 -1.65
C GLY A 153 4.67 1.94 -0.57
N GLY A 154 3.77 1.01 -0.90
CA GLY A 154 2.80 0.44 0.04
C GLY A 154 1.94 -0.65 -0.57
N THR A 155 1.53 -0.51 -1.84
CA THR A 155 0.84 -1.56 -2.57
C THR A 155 1.82 -2.67 -2.94
N TYR A 156 1.80 -3.75 -2.15
CA TYR A 156 2.75 -4.85 -2.24
C TYR A 156 2.50 -5.79 -3.44
N SER A 157 1.27 -6.24 -3.63
CA SER A 157 0.96 -7.31 -4.59
C SER A 157 -0.50 -7.27 -5.08
N ILE A 158 -0.78 -8.07 -6.11
CA ILE A 158 -2.13 -8.42 -6.55
C ILE A 158 -2.52 -9.72 -5.82
N GLU A 159 -3.12 -9.61 -4.63
CA GLU A 159 -3.39 -10.76 -3.75
C GLU A 159 -4.36 -11.79 -4.36
N SER A 160 -5.41 -11.34 -5.06
CA SER A 160 -6.30 -12.24 -5.79
C SER A 160 -6.90 -11.54 -7.02
N PRO A 161 -6.47 -11.88 -8.24
CA PRO A 161 -7.05 -11.32 -9.47
C PRO A 161 -8.39 -11.97 -9.85
N ALA A 162 -8.77 -13.09 -9.22
CA ALA A 162 -10.02 -13.80 -9.50
C ALA A 162 -11.27 -12.95 -9.23
N PRO A 163 -11.42 -12.25 -8.08
CA PRO A 163 -12.56 -11.36 -7.81
C PRO A 163 -12.52 -10.04 -8.60
N TYR A 164 -11.52 -9.77 -9.46
CA TYR A 164 -11.48 -8.50 -10.17
C TYR A 164 -12.66 -8.38 -11.14
N SER A 165 -13.32 -7.22 -11.10
CA SER A 165 -14.31 -6.83 -12.09
C SER A 165 -13.70 -6.78 -13.48
N SER A 166 -14.53 -6.82 -14.52
CA SER A 166 -14.08 -6.63 -15.91
C SER A 166 -13.32 -5.31 -16.10
N VAL A 167 -13.71 -4.26 -15.37
CA VAL A 167 -13.04 -2.95 -15.36
C VAL A 167 -11.62 -3.06 -14.79
N ALA A 168 -11.45 -3.67 -13.61
CA ALA A 168 -10.13 -3.82 -13.00
C ALA A 168 -9.19 -4.72 -13.85
N LYS A 169 -9.72 -5.84 -14.38
CA LYS A 169 -8.97 -6.72 -15.30
C LYS A 169 -8.55 -6.00 -16.57
N ARG A 170 -9.37 -5.07 -17.07
CA ARG A 170 -9.04 -4.23 -18.23
C ARG A 170 -7.84 -3.33 -17.92
N VAL A 171 -7.82 -2.65 -16.77
CA VAL A 171 -6.69 -1.79 -16.36
C VAL A 171 -5.38 -2.59 -16.31
N VAL A 172 -5.38 -3.74 -15.64
CA VAL A 172 -4.19 -4.61 -15.53
C VAL A 172 -3.64 -4.99 -16.91
N ARG A 173 -4.52 -5.41 -17.83
CA ARG A 173 -4.11 -5.77 -19.21
C ARG A 173 -3.60 -4.58 -20.00
N GLU A 174 -4.25 -3.44 -19.91
CA GLU A 174 -3.85 -2.24 -20.67
C GLU A 174 -2.55 -1.63 -20.17
N LEU A 175 -2.21 -1.83 -18.90
CA LEU A 175 -0.88 -1.53 -18.35
C LEU A 175 0.19 -2.54 -18.77
N GLY A 176 -0.18 -3.62 -19.48
CA GLY A 176 0.75 -4.65 -19.92
C GLY A 176 1.22 -5.59 -18.81
N ILE A 177 0.49 -5.67 -17.69
CA ILE A 177 0.87 -6.51 -16.56
C ILE A 177 0.47 -7.96 -16.85
N ASP A 178 1.46 -8.82 -17.08
CA ASP A 178 1.27 -10.27 -17.15
C ASP A 178 1.30 -10.88 -15.74
N VAL A 179 0.12 -11.00 -15.13
CA VAL A 179 -0.03 -11.59 -13.79
C VAL A 179 0.44 -13.04 -13.74
N SER A 180 0.35 -13.79 -14.86
CA SER A 180 0.76 -15.20 -14.89
C SER A 180 2.29 -15.37 -14.80
N SER A 181 3.05 -14.33 -15.16
CA SER A 181 4.51 -14.31 -15.05
C SER A 181 5.02 -14.17 -13.60
N TYR A 182 4.16 -13.96 -12.60
CA TYR A 182 4.61 -13.75 -11.22
C TYR A 182 5.52 -14.86 -10.70
N ALA A 183 5.21 -16.13 -11.02
CA ALA A 183 6.00 -17.27 -10.58
C ALA A 183 7.45 -17.25 -11.09
N SER A 184 7.75 -16.60 -12.22
CA SER A 184 9.14 -16.47 -12.71
C SER A 184 9.91 -15.32 -12.06
N HIS A 185 9.23 -14.42 -11.35
CA HIS A 185 9.82 -13.27 -10.67
C HIS A 185 9.87 -13.43 -9.15
N ASN A 186 9.13 -14.41 -8.61
CA ASN A 186 9.08 -14.71 -7.21
C ASN A 186 10.16 -15.72 -6.81
N ASN A 187 10.89 -15.44 -5.72
CA ASN A 187 11.87 -16.35 -5.15
C ASN A 187 11.34 -16.97 -3.84
N ASP A 188 10.48 -17.97 -3.97
CA ASP A 188 9.90 -18.70 -2.84
C ASP A 188 10.94 -19.50 -2.03
N ALA A 189 12.16 -19.64 -2.55
CA ALA A 189 13.25 -20.31 -1.86
C ALA A 189 14.14 -19.34 -1.06
N LEU A 190 14.00 -18.02 -1.20
CA LEU A 190 14.95 -17.02 -0.67
C LEU A 190 15.27 -17.22 0.82
N TYR A 191 14.26 -17.23 1.68
CA TYR A 191 14.50 -17.38 3.12
C TYR A 191 15.10 -18.75 3.46
N ARG A 192 14.68 -19.81 2.76
CA ARG A 192 15.21 -21.16 2.96
C ARG A 192 16.65 -21.32 2.50
N SER A 193 17.02 -20.71 1.37
CA SER A 193 18.40 -20.76 0.86
C SER A 193 19.38 -20.05 1.81
N LEU A 194 18.87 -19.13 2.62
CA LEU A 194 19.60 -18.48 3.71
C LEU A 194 19.56 -19.25 5.04
N GLY A 195 18.91 -20.42 5.09
CA GLY A 195 18.75 -21.22 6.30
C GLY A 195 17.78 -20.63 7.33
N LEU A 196 16.97 -19.63 6.94
CA LEU A 196 16.01 -18.96 7.81
C LEU A 196 14.76 -19.81 7.99
N LYS A 197 14.26 -19.82 9.23
CA LYS A 197 13.04 -20.54 9.63
C LYS A 197 12.06 -19.59 10.28
N GLN A 198 10.77 -19.83 10.05
CA GLN A 198 9.72 -19.11 10.76
C GLN A 198 9.72 -19.51 12.24
N LYS A 199 9.68 -18.51 13.11
CA LYS A 199 9.61 -18.68 14.56
C LYS A 199 8.45 -17.88 15.16
N ILE A 200 7.98 -18.34 16.31
CA ILE A 200 6.99 -17.68 17.16
C ILE A 200 7.72 -17.18 18.40
N PHE A 201 7.58 -15.89 18.69
CA PHE A 201 8.04 -15.32 19.93
C PHE A 201 6.91 -15.36 20.96
N PHE A 202 7.17 -16.01 22.09
CA PHE A 202 6.33 -16.04 23.27
C PHE A 202 6.91 -15.02 24.25
N ASP A 203 6.16 -13.97 24.59
CA ASP A 203 6.54 -12.99 25.60
C ASP A 203 6.26 -13.50 27.02
N HIS A 204 7.06 -13.02 27.98
CA HIS A 204 6.91 -13.37 29.38
C HIS A 204 5.54 -12.95 29.96
N GLU A 205 5.01 -11.79 29.59
CA GLU A 205 3.76 -11.25 30.13
C GLU A 205 2.54 -12.12 29.81
N THR A 206 2.51 -12.72 28.62
CA THR A 206 1.39 -13.55 28.16
C THR A 206 1.60 -15.03 28.45
N PHE A 207 2.84 -15.53 28.32
CA PHE A 207 3.14 -16.96 28.35
C PHE A 207 4.08 -17.39 29.50
N GLY A 208 4.52 -16.46 30.34
CA GLY A 208 5.34 -16.73 31.52
C GLY A 208 6.83 -16.98 31.22
N ALA A 209 7.27 -16.89 29.97
CA ALA A 209 8.68 -16.92 29.60
C ALA A 209 8.92 -16.29 28.22
N ASP A 210 9.98 -15.48 28.11
CA ASP A 210 10.51 -15.04 26.81
C ASP A 210 11.13 -16.23 26.09
N ARG A 211 10.52 -16.65 24.97
CA ARG A 211 11.01 -17.80 24.21
C ARG A 211 10.72 -17.68 22.72
N LEU A 212 11.74 -17.97 21.93
CA LEU A 212 11.63 -18.00 20.46
C LEU A 212 11.64 -19.45 19.95
N VAL A 213 10.48 -19.95 19.53
CA VAL A 213 10.26 -21.35 19.17
C VAL A 213 10.02 -21.50 17.67
N THR A 214 10.50 -22.59 17.07
CA THR A 214 10.22 -22.91 15.67
C THR A 214 8.71 -23.08 15.43
N SER A 215 8.16 -22.40 14.42
CA SER A 215 6.74 -22.51 14.08
C SER A 215 6.45 -23.90 13.48
N PRO A 216 5.47 -24.66 14.00
CA PRO A 216 5.13 -25.97 13.46
C PRO A 216 4.21 -25.91 12.23
N TYR A 217 3.69 -24.72 11.91
CA TYR A 217 2.85 -24.45 10.77
C TYR A 217 3.39 -23.26 9.96
N SER A 218 3.01 -23.22 8.70
CA SER A 218 3.35 -22.14 7.78
C SER A 218 2.39 -20.98 7.92
N ARG A 219 2.92 -19.76 8.08
CA ARG A 219 2.15 -18.53 7.91
C ARG A 219 2.51 -17.94 6.54
N TRP A 220 1.50 -17.57 5.77
CA TRP A 220 1.67 -16.99 4.42
C TRP A 220 2.47 -17.86 3.44
N GLY A 221 2.53 -19.17 3.65
CA GLY A 221 3.26 -20.09 2.77
C GLY A 221 4.79 -20.01 2.87
N ILE A 222 5.34 -19.30 3.87
CA ILE A 222 6.79 -19.08 4.02
C ILE A 222 7.54 -20.37 4.42
N THR A 223 6.89 -21.22 5.20
CA THR A 223 7.49 -22.50 5.66
C THR A 223 6.91 -23.66 4.85
N GLU A 224 7.76 -24.58 4.40
CA GLU A 224 7.32 -25.84 3.78
C GLU A 224 6.55 -26.69 4.81
N PRO A 225 5.57 -27.50 4.36
CA PRO A 225 5.03 -28.57 5.19
C PRO A 225 6.17 -29.44 5.72
N ASP A 226 6.12 -29.77 7.01
CA ASP A 226 7.05 -30.74 7.60
C ASP A 226 6.35 -32.11 7.69
N PRO A 227 6.46 -32.97 6.67
CA PRO A 227 5.85 -34.29 6.68
C PRO A 227 6.45 -35.21 7.75
N SER A 228 7.64 -34.89 8.28
CA SER A 228 8.26 -35.68 9.35
C SER A 228 7.64 -35.42 10.72
N GLY A 229 6.91 -34.30 10.89
CA GLY A 229 6.34 -33.89 12.18
C GLY A 229 7.36 -33.34 13.18
N LYS A 230 8.64 -33.25 12.83
CA LYS A 230 9.73 -32.79 13.71
C LYS A 230 9.49 -31.38 14.27
N ASN A 231 8.96 -30.46 13.48
CA ASN A 231 8.63 -29.11 13.92
C ASN A 231 7.50 -29.13 14.96
N TRP A 232 6.55 -30.07 14.84
CA TRP A 232 5.52 -30.28 15.86
C TRP A 232 6.11 -30.82 17.16
N ASP A 233 7.05 -31.76 17.08
CA ASP A 233 7.74 -32.31 18.26
C ASP A 233 8.60 -31.24 18.95
N GLU A 234 9.31 -30.43 18.17
CA GLU A 234 10.10 -29.29 18.65
C GLU A 234 9.21 -28.25 19.33
N PHE A 235 8.09 -27.88 18.69
CA PHE A 235 7.11 -26.96 19.24
C PHE A 235 6.49 -27.50 20.54
N ALA A 236 6.08 -28.77 20.56
CA ALA A 236 5.50 -29.40 21.75
C ALA A 236 6.45 -29.43 22.95
N THR A 237 7.75 -29.54 22.69
CA THR A 237 8.79 -29.57 23.72
C THR A 237 9.18 -28.17 24.19
N GLN A 238 9.22 -27.19 23.29
CA GLN A 238 9.78 -25.88 23.58
C GLN A 238 8.73 -24.81 23.88
N ALA A 239 7.51 -24.90 23.33
CA ALA A 239 6.49 -23.88 23.56
C ALA A 239 6.15 -23.79 25.06
N PRO A 240 6.12 -22.59 25.66
CA PRO A 240 5.69 -22.39 27.04
C PRO A 240 4.15 -22.48 27.13
N LEU A 241 3.60 -23.60 26.68
CA LEU A 241 2.19 -23.88 26.58
C LEU A 241 1.84 -25.16 27.35
N SER A 242 0.59 -25.28 27.81
CA SER A 242 0.12 -26.54 28.38
C SER A 242 0.11 -27.65 27.32
N ALA A 243 0.26 -28.91 27.76
CA ALA A 243 0.15 -30.06 26.85
C ALA A 243 -1.19 -30.08 26.10
N LYS A 244 -2.27 -29.62 26.75
CA LYS A 244 -3.59 -29.46 26.13
C LYS A 244 -3.57 -28.37 25.05
N ALA A 245 -2.98 -27.21 25.33
CA ALA A 245 -2.89 -26.12 24.36
C ALA A 245 -2.08 -26.53 23.13
N VAL A 246 -0.94 -27.20 23.30
CA VAL A 246 -0.17 -27.77 22.18
C VAL A 246 -1.01 -28.73 21.34
N ALA A 247 -1.76 -29.63 21.99
CA ALA A 247 -2.63 -30.57 21.30
C ALA A 247 -3.78 -29.87 20.55
N ASP A 248 -4.37 -28.82 21.12
CA ASP A 248 -5.43 -28.03 20.48
C ASP A 248 -4.90 -27.19 19.31
N VAL A 249 -3.69 -26.63 19.39
CA VAL A 249 -3.04 -25.99 18.23
C VAL A 249 -2.87 -27.02 17.12
N LYS A 250 -2.33 -28.21 17.41
CA LYS A 250 -2.17 -29.27 16.40
C LYS A 250 -3.50 -29.67 15.78
N ARG A 251 -4.53 -29.86 16.60
CA ARG A 251 -5.88 -30.19 16.14
C ARG A 251 -6.43 -29.13 15.20
N LEU A 252 -6.25 -27.84 15.50
CA LEU A 252 -6.74 -26.74 14.66
C LEU A 252 -6.21 -26.82 13.22
N TYR A 253 -4.94 -27.21 13.03
CA TYR A 253 -4.32 -27.34 11.70
C TYR A 253 -4.62 -28.67 11.00
N THR A 254 -5.23 -29.63 11.69
CA THR A 254 -5.59 -30.93 11.12
C THR A 254 -7.10 -31.22 11.22
N LEU A 255 -7.91 -30.23 11.58
CA LEU A 255 -9.35 -30.38 11.78
C LEU A 255 -10.04 -30.49 10.41
N ASP A 256 -10.65 -31.65 10.15
CA ASP A 256 -11.42 -31.93 8.92
C ASP A 256 -12.91 -32.18 9.25
N GLU A 257 -13.34 -31.80 10.45
CA GLU A 257 -14.72 -31.98 10.92
C GLU A 257 -15.57 -30.74 10.65
N ASP A 258 -16.80 -30.96 10.17
CA ASP A 258 -17.82 -29.92 10.10
C ASP A 258 -18.40 -29.64 11.50
N LEU A 259 -17.98 -28.54 12.12
CA LEU A 259 -18.48 -28.11 13.42
C LEU A 259 -19.91 -27.56 13.41
N TYR A 260 -20.53 -27.42 12.23
CA TYR A 260 -21.94 -27.00 12.09
C TYR A 260 -22.74 -27.98 11.24
N PRO A 261 -22.82 -29.26 11.66
CA PRO A 261 -23.57 -30.24 10.92
C PRO A 261 -25.05 -29.81 10.89
N GLY A 262 -25.63 -29.73 9.70
CA GLY A 262 -27.03 -29.34 9.50
C GLY A 262 -27.27 -27.87 9.13
N LEU A 263 -26.24 -27.01 9.11
CA LEU A 263 -26.35 -25.68 8.50
C LEU A 263 -25.98 -25.72 7.01
N THR A 264 -26.69 -24.93 6.19
CA THR A 264 -26.27 -24.69 4.80
C THR A 264 -25.02 -23.80 4.75
N SER A 265 -24.33 -23.76 3.61
CA SER A 265 -23.15 -22.89 3.42
C SER A 265 -23.45 -21.43 3.76
N ASP A 266 -24.60 -20.90 3.34
CA ASP A 266 -24.99 -19.51 3.61
C ASP A 266 -25.30 -19.27 5.09
N GLN A 267 -25.94 -20.24 5.76
CA GLN A 267 -26.18 -20.15 7.20
C GLN A 267 -24.87 -20.19 7.99
N LYS A 268 -23.91 -21.03 7.60
CA LYS A 268 -22.56 -21.07 8.21
C LYS A 268 -21.86 -19.73 8.05
N LYS A 269 -21.81 -19.17 6.83
CA LYS A 269 -21.22 -17.85 6.56
C LYS A 269 -21.89 -16.74 7.38
N ALA A 270 -23.21 -16.72 7.44
CA ALA A 270 -23.95 -15.72 8.20
C ALA A 270 -23.68 -15.80 9.72
N LYS A 271 -23.52 -17.02 10.25
CA LYS A 271 -23.16 -17.24 11.66
C LYS A 271 -21.69 -16.87 11.95
N LEU A 272 -20.77 -17.31 11.09
CA LEU A 272 -19.34 -17.02 11.22
C LEU A 272 -19.08 -15.51 11.13
N ALA A 273 -19.70 -14.80 10.17
CA ALA A 273 -19.56 -13.34 10.02
C ALA A 273 -19.91 -12.53 11.29
N ARG A 274 -20.67 -13.11 12.23
CA ARG A 274 -21.09 -12.48 13.51
C ARG A 274 -20.38 -13.08 14.73
N THR A 275 -19.42 -13.98 14.52
CA THR A 275 -18.67 -14.66 15.57
C THR A 275 -17.21 -14.32 15.39
N SER A 276 -16.60 -13.64 16.37
CA SER A 276 -15.15 -13.42 16.29
C SER A 276 -14.40 -14.76 16.28
N TYR A 277 -13.26 -14.81 15.63
CA TYR A 277 -12.47 -16.03 15.54
C TYR A 277 -12.04 -16.54 16.93
N ALA A 278 -11.78 -15.64 17.89
CA ALA A 278 -11.60 -15.99 19.29
C ALA A 278 -12.83 -16.69 19.90
N ALA A 279 -14.04 -16.17 19.66
CA ALA A 279 -15.27 -16.80 20.13
C ALA A 279 -15.52 -18.15 19.46
N TYR A 280 -15.20 -18.29 18.17
CA TYR A 280 -15.26 -19.56 17.45
C TYR A 280 -14.31 -20.59 18.06
N LEU A 281 -13.05 -20.22 18.31
CA LEU A 281 -12.05 -21.10 18.93
C LEU A 281 -12.48 -21.60 20.31
N LEU A 282 -13.05 -20.72 21.14
CA LEU A 282 -13.46 -21.08 22.51
C LEU A 282 -14.76 -21.88 22.54
N LYS A 283 -15.77 -21.49 21.75
CA LYS A 283 -17.13 -22.06 21.88
C LYS A 283 -17.33 -23.29 21.02
N GLU A 284 -16.80 -23.26 19.80
CA GLU A 284 -17.12 -24.23 18.76
C GLU A 284 -15.98 -25.24 18.65
N VAL A 285 -14.75 -24.75 18.50
CA VAL A 285 -13.55 -25.62 18.51
C VAL A 285 -13.27 -26.15 19.91
N LYS A 286 -13.65 -25.42 20.98
CA LYS A 286 -13.37 -25.75 22.38
C LYS A 286 -11.88 -25.86 22.68
N ALA A 287 -11.09 -24.99 22.04
CA ALA A 287 -9.65 -24.91 22.24
C ALA A 287 -9.30 -24.35 23.63
N ASP A 288 -8.15 -24.74 24.16
CA ASP A 288 -7.55 -24.12 25.35
C ASP A 288 -7.41 -22.59 25.16
N PRO A 289 -7.71 -21.75 26.17
CA PRO A 289 -7.55 -20.30 26.07
C PRO A 289 -6.14 -19.83 25.66
N GLN A 290 -5.09 -20.62 25.93
CA GLN A 290 -3.73 -20.28 25.46
C GLN A 290 -3.61 -20.31 23.93
N VAL A 291 -4.48 -21.05 23.22
CA VAL A 291 -4.54 -21.01 21.75
C VAL A 291 -5.07 -19.67 21.27
N VAL A 292 -6.04 -19.09 21.99
CA VAL A 292 -6.53 -17.73 21.68
C VAL A 292 -5.43 -16.70 21.91
N ALA A 293 -4.71 -16.79 23.04
CA ALA A 293 -3.58 -15.90 23.31
C ALA A 293 -2.50 -16.00 22.21
N LEU A 294 -2.14 -17.22 21.79
CA LEU A 294 -1.19 -17.47 20.71
C LEU A 294 -1.62 -16.83 19.38
N LEU A 295 -2.90 -16.93 19.04
CA LEU A 295 -3.43 -16.44 17.76
C LEU A 295 -3.92 -14.99 17.81
N GLN A 296 -3.92 -14.35 18.99
CA GLN A 296 -4.43 -12.99 19.20
C GLN A 296 -3.82 -11.98 18.24
N ALA A 297 -2.50 -12.00 18.07
CA ALA A 297 -1.80 -11.08 17.17
C ALA A 297 -1.74 -11.55 15.71
N HIS A 298 -2.25 -12.74 15.40
CA HIS A 298 -2.12 -13.34 14.06
C HIS A 298 -2.73 -12.49 12.92
N PRO A 299 -3.89 -11.84 13.07
CA PRO A 299 -4.45 -10.97 12.03
C PRO A 299 -3.92 -9.54 12.04
N GLN A 300 -3.19 -9.11 13.09
CA GLN A 300 -2.81 -7.71 13.27
C GLN A 300 -1.99 -7.14 12.10
N PRO A 301 -1.02 -7.86 11.50
CA PRO A 301 -0.28 -7.33 10.36
C PRO A 301 -1.14 -7.07 9.11
N LEU A 302 -2.33 -7.69 9.02
CA LEU A 302 -3.25 -7.49 7.89
C LEU A 302 -4.37 -6.51 8.22
N TYR A 303 -4.99 -6.63 9.39
CA TYR A 303 -6.20 -5.89 9.75
C TYR A 303 -6.00 -4.82 10.84
N GLY A 304 -4.82 -4.78 11.48
CA GLY A 304 -4.58 -3.94 12.67
C GLY A 304 -5.36 -4.39 13.91
N LEU A 305 -6.04 -5.53 13.84
CA LEU A 305 -6.97 -6.06 14.85
C LEU A 305 -6.63 -7.50 15.21
N GLY A 306 -6.99 -7.92 16.41
CA GLY A 306 -6.82 -9.29 16.89
C GLY A 306 -7.99 -10.20 16.53
N ILE A 307 -7.86 -11.50 16.85
CA ILE A 307 -8.90 -12.52 16.55
C ILE A 307 -10.19 -12.35 17.36
N ASP A 308 -10.18 -11.49 18.36
CA ASP A 308 -11.36 -11.03 19.09
C ASP A 308 -12.22 -10.04 18.28
N ALA A 309 -11.65 -9.40 17.26
CA ALA A 309 -12.30 -8.37 16.44
C ALA A 309 -12.42 -8.73 14.95
N VAL A 310 -11.91 -9.89 14.52
CA VAL A 310 -12.09 -10.44 13.16
C VAL A 310 -12.92 -11.71 13.20
N SER A 311 -13.73 -11.96 12.16
CA SER A 311 -14.61 -13.13 12.01
C SER A 311 -14.26 -14.02 10.82
#